data_AF-A0A938Q983-F1
#
_entry.id   AF-A0A938Q983-F1
#
_cell.length_a   1.000
_cell.length_b   1.000
_cell.length_c   1.000
_cell.angle_alpha   90.00
_cell.angle_beta   90.00
_cell.angle_gamma   90.00
#
_symmetry.space_group_name_H-M   'P 1'
#
loop_
_entity.id
_entity.type
_entity.pdbx_description
1 polymer ?
#
loop_
_entity_poly.entity_id
_entity_poly.type
_entity_poly.pdbx_seq_one_letter_code
_entity_poly.pdbx_strand_id
1 'polypeptide(L)' 'MKKIDDALLLVEKGDYGFCMECGIEIGYERMIARPTAEMCIDCQTATELKERHTGHSSEYSDEN' A
#
# COMPACT_ATOMS: atom_id res chain seq x y z
N MET A 1 11.12 8.66 -6.35
CA MET A 1 11.22 9.53 -5.13
C MET A 1 9.86 9.99 -4.61
N LYS A 2 8.78 9.88 -5.40
CA LYS A 2 7.46 10.48 -5.07
C LYS A 2 6.76 9.83 -3.88
N LYS A 3 6.95 8.52 -3.67
CA LYS A 3 6.27 7.75 -2.61
C LYS A 3 6.62 8.18 -1.18
N ILE A 4 7.74 8.86 -0.98
CA ILE A 4 8.11 9.40 0.34
C ILE A 4 7.32 10.69 0.61
N ASP A 5 7.18 11.56 -0.39
CA ASP A 5 6.42 12.80 -0.28
C ASP A 5 4.93 12.51 -0.03
N ASP A 6 4.38 11.50 -0.71
CA ASP A 6 2.99 11.06 -0.50
C ASP A 6 2.78 10.48 0.90
N ALA A 7 3.74 9.70 1.41
CA ALA A 7 3.69 9.19 2.77
C ALA A 7 3.72 10.30 3.82
N LEU A 8 4.49 11.38 3.59
CA LEU A 8 4.51 12.54 4.47
C LEU A 8 3.16 13.27 4.49
N LEU A 9 2.49 13.40 3.33
CA LEU A 9 1.15 13.99 3.27
C LEU A 9 0.10 13.16 4.03
N LEU A 10 0.22 11.83 4.03
CA LEU A 10 -0.66 10.97 4.83
C LEU A 10 -0.43 11.15 6.33
N VAL A 11 0.81 11.39 6.76
CA VAL A 11 1.13 11.71 8.16
C VAL A 11 0.47 13.03 8.56
N GLU A 12 0.56 14.06 7.72
CA GLU A 12 -0.07 15.36 7.98
C GLU A 12 -1.60 15.26 8.07
N LYS A 13 -2.22 14.38 7.28
CA LYS A 13 -3.66 14.12 7.31
C LYS A 13 -4.11 13.23 8.48
N GLY A 14 -3.18 12.54 9.13
CA GLY A 14 -3.47 11.57 10.18
C GLY A 14 -3.91 10.18 9.67
N ASP A 15 -3.82 9.96 8.35
CA ASP A 15 -4.21 8.71 7.71
C ASP A 15 -3.02 7.72 7.58
N TYR A 16 -1.82 8.14 7.98
CA TYR A 16 -0.64 7.29 7.96
C TYR A 16 -0.79 6.08 8.87
N GLY A 17 -0.54 4.90 8.31
CA GLY A 17 -0.68 3.64 9.02
C GLY A 17 -2.08 3.03 8.95
N PHE A 18 -2.99 3.60 8.15
CA PHE A 18 -4.30 3.00 7.86
C PHE A 18 -4.38 2.52 6.40
N CYS A 19 -5.08 1.42 6.19
CA CYS A 19 -5.33 0.86 4.88
C CYS A 19 -6.28 1.76 4.10
N MET A 20 -5.87 2.22 2.91
CA MET A 20 -6.72 3.07 2.07
C MET A 20 -7.98 2.37 1.53
N GLU A 21 -7.98 1.03 1.47
CA GLU A 21 -9.10 0.24 0.93
C GLU A 21 -10.16 -0.07 1.99
N CYS A 22 -9.74 -0.46 3.21
CA CYS A 22 -10.66 -0.93 4.25
C CYS A 22 -10.63 -0.12 5.55
N GLY A 23 -9.72 0.87 5.66
CA GLY A 23 -9.63 1.77 6.80
C GLY A 23 -9.04 1.16 8.09
N ILE A 24 -8.59 -0.09 8.07
CA ILE A 24 -7.99 -0.73 9.25
C ILE A 24 -6.52 -0.34 9.41
N GLU A 25 -5.98 -0.50 10.62
CA GLU A 25 -4.55 -0.28 10.89
C GLU A 25 -3.66 -1.26 10.12
N ILE A 26 -2.59 -0.74 9.54
CA ILE A 26 -1.52 -1.52 8.93
C ILE A 26 -0.59 -1.99 10.04
N GLY A 27 -0.28 -3.29 10.05
CA GLY A 27 0.59 -3.88 11.08
C GLY A 27 1.94 -3.16 11.20
N TYR A 28 2.34 -2.87 12.44
CA TYR A 28 3.56 -2.11 12.74
C TYR A 28 4.83 -2.71 12.13
N GLU A 29 4.99 -4.04 12.20
CA GLU A 29 6.12 -4.75 11.60
C GLU A 29 6.22 -4.53 10.09
N ARG A 30 5.06 -4.43 9.41
CA ARG A 30 4.99 -4.15 7.97
C ARG A 30 5.39 -2.71 7.66
N MET A 31 5.01 -1.75 8.50
CA MET A 31 5.43 -0.35 8.34
C MET A 31 6.92 -0.16 8.58
N ILE A 32 7.53 -0.88 9.53
CA ILE A 32 9.00 -0.86 9.70
C ILE A 32 9.68 -1.42 8.45
N ALA A 33 9.20 -2.55 7.94
CA ALA A 33 9.79 -3.19 6.76
C ALA A 33 9.56 -2.36 5.48
N ARG A 34 8.41 -1.70 5.38
CA ARG A 34 7.99 -0.89 4.22
C ARG A 34 7.22 0.35 4.69
N PRO A 35 7.89 1.47 4.97
CA PRO A 35 7.25 2.69 5.49
C PRO A 35 6.27 3.36 4.54
N THR A 36 6.34 3.05 3.24
CA THR A 36 5.45 3.56 2.18
C THR A 36 4.26 2.62 1.92
N ALA A 37 3.87 1.86 2.95
CA ALA A 37 2.78 0.89 2.88
C ALA A 37 1.42 1.60 2.97
N GLU A 38 0.57 1.46 1.94
CA GLU A 38 -0.75 2.12 1.91
C GLU A 38 -1.94 1.17 2.09
N MET A 39 -1.71 -0.16 2.01
CA MET A 39 -2.76 -1.19 2.15
C MET A 39 -2.39 -2.20 3.24
N CYS A 40 -3.37 -2.82 3.90
CA CYS A 40 -3.12 -3.95 4.80
C CYS A 40 -2.77 -5.24 4.04
N ILE A 41 -2.27 -6.27 4.75
CA ILE A 41 -1.87 -7.55 4.15
C ILE A 41 -3.05 -8.24 3.46
N ASP A 42 -4.24 -8.20 4.04
CA ASP A 42 -5.42 -8.86 3.50
C ASP A 42 -5.86 -8.24 2.18
N CYS A 43 -5.96 -6.90 2.13
CA CYS A 43 -6.30 -6.18 0.91
C CYS A 43 -5.23 -6.36 -0.16
N GLN A 44 -3.94 -6.34 0.21
CA GLN A 44 -2.86 -6.61 -0.74
C GLN A 44 -2.95 -8.03 -1.31
N THR A 45 -3.17 -9.02 -0.45
CA THR A 45 -3.30 -10.43 -0.86
C THR A 45 -4.53 -10.64 -1.75
N ALA A 46 -5.64 -9.95 -1.44
CA ALA A 46 -6.85 -9.99 -2.26
C ALA A 46 -6.62 -9.39 -3.65
N THR A 47 -5.88 -8.29 -3.76
CA THR A 47 -5.49 -7.69 -5.05
C THR A 47 -4.59 -8.65 -5.83
N GLU A 48 -3.53 -9.19 -5.21
CA GLU A 48 -2.63 -10.15 -5.86
C GLU A 48 -3.37 -11.42 -6.33
N LEU A 49 -4.34 -11.92 -5.56
CA LEU A 49 -5.17 -13.07 -5.95
C LEU A 49 -6.08 -12.75 -7.15
N LYS A 50 -6.68 -11.54 -7.17
CA LYS A 50 -7.48 -11.08 -8.31
C LYS A 50 -6.63 -11.02 -9.58
N GLU A 51 -5.44 -10.42 -9.50
CA GLU A 51 -4.48 -10.33 -10.62
C GLU A 51 -4.04 -11.70 -11.13
N ARG A 52 -3.88 -12.69 -10.24
CA ARG A 52 -3.52 -14.06 -10.62
C ARG A 52 -4.63 -14.80 -11.37
N HIS A 53 -5.90 -14.47 -11.12
CA HIS A 53 -7.03 -15.11 -11.80
C HIS A 53 -7.41 -14.41 -13.12
N THR A 54 -7.11 -13.12 -13.26
CA THR A 54 -7.28 -12.35 -14.49
C THR A 54 -5.95 -12.25 -15.22
N GLY A 55 -5.60 -13.25 -16.03
CA GLY A 55 -4.29 -13.32 -16.69
C GLY A 55 -3.79 -11.99 -17.28
N HIS A 56 -2.75 -11.43 -16.64
CA HIS A 56 -1.73 -10.47 -17.10
C HIS A 56 -2.18 -9.18 -17.84
N SER A 57 -2.07 -8.01 -17.17
CA SER A 57 -1.32 -6.82 -17.66
C SER A 57 -1.46 -5.58 -16.74
N SER A 58 -0.32 -4.95 -16.41
CA SER A 58 -0.06 -3.64 -15.73
C SER A 58 -0.61 -3.47 -14.30
N GLU A 59 0.15 -3.18 -13.25
CA GLU A 59 1.11 -2.06 -13.10
C GLU A 59 2.25 -2.40 -12.10
N TYR A 60 3.43 -2.76 -12.63
CA TYR A 60 4.71 -2.48 -11.96
C TYR A 60 5.36 -1.36 -12.77
N SER A 61 4.77 -0.18 -12.69
CA SER A 61 5.27 1.04 -13.31
C SER A 61 5.40 2.11 -12.25
N ASP A 62 6.37 1.91 -11.36
CA ASP A 62 6.93 2.92 -10.46
C ASP A 62 8.31 2.40 -10.03
N GLU A 63 9.47 2.99 -10.32
CA GLU A 63 9.87 4.20 -11.02
C GLU A 63 11.33 3.95 -11.45
N ASN A 64 11.68 4.35 -12.67
CA ASN A 64 13.08 4.61 -13.07
C ASN A 64 13.43 6.05 -12.67
#